data_AF-A0A2U2RQ33-F1
#
_entry.id   AF-A0A2U2RQ33-F1
#
_cell.length_a   1.000
_cell.length_b   1.000
_cell.length_c   1.000
_cell.angle_alpha   90.00
_cell.angle_beta   90.00
_cell.angle_gamma   90.00
#
_symmetry.space_group_name_H-M   'P 1'
#
loop_
_entity.id
_entity.type
_entity.pdbx_description
1 polymer ?
#
loop_
_entity_poly.entity_id
_entity_poly.type
_entity_poly.pdbx_seq_one_letter_code
_entity_poly.pdbx_strand_id
1 'polypeptide(L)'
;PGAGLRRLSNREKTLLIDRLRPAYSPGSMTCLPGIAPSSYHCRHARLGVGKYAGLGAEVAGAFADSKGRYGYRRIKAVLKTGVSEKSVRRIMAEEGLVAHVPKRRRYGSYEG
;
A
#
# COMPACT_ATOMS: atom_id res chain seq x y z
N PRO A 1 28.98 10.93 -5.30
CA PRO A 1 28.08 9.93 -5.93
C PRO A 1 26.60 10.31 -5.72
N GLY A 2 26.03 11.10 -6.64
CA GLY A 2 24.64 11.53 -6.58
C GLY A 2 23.76 10.67 -7.49
N ALA A 3 22.78 9.96 -6.92
CA ALA A 3 21.77 9.27 -7.72
C ALA A 3 20.99 10.32 -8.53
N GLY A 4 21.17 10.34 -9.85
CA GLY A 4 20.48 11.30 -10.72
C GLY A 4 18.96 11.18 -10.58
N LEU A 5 18.26 12.31 -10.46
CA LEU A 5 16.81 12.37 -10.22
C LEU A 5 15.99 11.55 -11.23
N ARG A 6 16.49 11.38 -12.45
CA ARG A 6 15.85 10.57 -13.50
C ARG A 6 15.83 9.07 -13.19
N ARG A 7 16.82 8.55 -12.44
CA ARG A 7 16.93 7.13 -12.06
C ARG A 7 16.01 6.72 -10.92
N LEU A 8 15.40 7.69 -10.23
CA LEU A 8 14.44 7.41 -9.17
C LEU A 8 13.17 6.77 -9.73
N SER A 9 12.58 5.87 -8.96
CA SER A 9 11.24 5.35 -9.25
C SER A 9 10.20 6.49 -9.15
N ASN A 10 9.08 6.34 -9.86
CA ASN A 10 7.99 7.32 -9.77
C ASN A 10 7.46 7.47 -8.33
N ARG A 11 7.64 6.45 -7.47
CA ARG A 11 7.34 6.52 -6.03
C ARG A 11 8.20 7.55 -5.33
N GLU A 12 9.51 7.40 -5.48
CA GLU A 12 10.49 8.27 -4.84
C GLU A 12 10.39 9.69 -5.36
N LYS A 13 10.18 9.86 -6.68
CA LYS A 13 9.92 11.17 -7.28
C LYS A 13 8.70 11.86 -6.68
N THR A 14 7.61 11.12 -6.43
CA THR A 14 6.38 11.70 -5.86
C THR A 14 6.59 12.06 -4.39
N LEU A 15 7.23 11.20 -3.60
CA LEU A 15 7.54 11.50 -2.19
C LEU A 15 8.46 12.71 -2.04
N LEU A 16 9.42 12.88 -2.95
CA LEU A 16 10.30 14.04 -2.98
C LEU A 16 9.51 15.33 -3.31
N ILE A 17 8.65 15.29 -4.32
CA ILE A 17 7.77 16.42 -4.67
C ILE A 17 6.85 16.77 -3.49
N ASP A 18 6.29 15.77 -2.80
CA ASP A 18 5.39 15.98 -1.65
C ASP A 18 6.10 16.67 -0.48
N ARG A 19 7.36 16.32 -0.20
CA ARG A 19 8.18 16.97 0.84
C ARG A 19 8.51 18.42 0.53
N LEU A 20 8.70 18.74 -0.75
CA LEU A 20 9.05 20.10 -1.22
C LEU A 20 7.82 20.99 -1.45
N ARG A 21 6.62 20.40 -1.48
CA ARG A 21 5.33 21.09 -1.71
C ARG A 21 5.07 22.31 -0.82
N PRO A 22 5.48 22.36 0.47
CA PRO A 22 5.26 23.55 1.30
C PRO A 22 6.03 24.79 0.81
N ALA A 23 7.15 24.59 0.09
CA ALA A 23 8.03 25.67 -0.37
C ALA A 23 7.90 25.95 -1.87
N TYR A 24 7.31 25.03 -2.65
CA TYR A 24 7.31 25.11 -4.11
C TYR A 24 6.00 24.60 -4.73
N SER A 25 5.60 25.19 -5.86
CA SER A 25 4.41 24.77 -6.62
C SER A 25 4.62 23.41 -7.31
N PRO A 26 3.63 22.49 -7.30
CA PRO A 26 3.75 21.17 -7.93
C PRO A 26 4.03 21.21 -9.44
N GLY A 27 3.51 22.23 -10.13
CA GLY A 27 3.63 22.37 -11.59
C GLY A 27 5.07 22.57 -12.06
N SER A 28 5.86 23.35 -11.31
CA SER A 28 7.27 23.58 -11.64
C SER A 28 8.17 22.39 -11.27
N MET A 29 7.75 21.57 -10.30
CA MET A 29 8.57 20.47 -9.76
C MET A 29 8.42 19.14 -10.49
N THR A 30 7.37 18.92 -11.28
CA THR A 30 7.21 17.65 -12.03
C THR A 30 8.18 17.51 -13.20
N CYS A 31 8.66 18.63 -13.75
CA CYS A 31 9.62 18.68 -14.85
C CYS A 31 11.03 18.21 -14.46
N LEU A 32 11.51 18.58 -13.26
CA LEU A 32 12.89 18.30 -12.80
C LEU A 32 13.21 16.80 -12.64
N PRO A 33 12.39 15.98 -11.95
CA PRO A 33 12.62 14.55 -11.82
C PRO A 33 12.18 13.76 -13.07
N GLY A 34 11.54 14.41 -14.05
CA GLY A 34 11.03 13.75 -15.26
C GLY A 34 9.89 12.78 -14.94
N ILE A 35 8.90 13.23 -14.15
CA ILE A 35 7.66 12.48 -13.92
C ILE A 35 6.53 13.16 -14.71
N ALA A 36 5.69 12.37 -15.38
CA ALA A 36 4.52 12.92 -16.04
C ALA A 36 3.55 13.50 -14.98
N PRO A 37 2.97 14.69 -15.19
CA PRO A 37 2.03 15.30 -14.23
C PRO A 37 0.88 14.38 -13.85
N SER A 38 0.32 13.63 -14.81
CA SER A 38 -0.71 12.62 -14.58
C SER A 38 -0.25 11.51 -13.64
N SER A 39 0.99 11.03 -13.79
CA SER A 39 1.59 10.01 -12.93
C SER A 39 1.78 10.53 -11.51
N TYR A 40 2.24 11.78 -11.37
CA TYR A 40 2.31 12.46 -10.09
C TYR A 40 0.92 12.59 -9.45
N HIS A 41 -0.07 13.17 -10.13
CA HIS A 41 -1.41 13.38 -9.57
C HIS A 41 -2.08 12.06 -9.17
N CYS A 42 -2.01 11.02 -10.02
CA CYS A 42 -2.53 9.70 -9.67
C CYS A 42 -1.85 9.09 -8.45
N ARG A 43 -0.56 9.36 -8.24
CA ARG A 43 0.21 8.79 -7.14
C ARG A 43 0.07 9.61 -5.85
N HIS A 44 0.08 10.94 -5.95
CA HIS A 44 -0.24 11.87 -4.87
C HIS A 44 -1.65 11.63 -4.33
N ALA A 45 -2.65 11.45 -5.21
CA ALA A 45 -4.01 11.09 -4.78
C ALA A 45 -4.09 9.74 -4.05
N ARG A 46 -3.11 8.85 -4.25
CA ARG A 46 -2.97 7.59 -3.50
C ARG A 46 -2.21 7.76 -2.17
N LEU A 47 -1.36 8.79 -2.05
CA LEU A 47 -0.64 9.13 -0.82
C LEU A 47 -1.50 9.96 0.15
N GLY A 48 -2.50 10.67 -0.38
CA GLY A 48 -3.45 11.41 0.42
C GLY A 48 -4.22 10.52 1.38
N VAL A 49 -4.27 10.96 2.65
CA VAL A 49 -5.16 10.49 3.71
C VAL A 49 -6.61 10.61 3.22
N GLY A 50 -7.05 9.61 2.45
CA GLY A 50 -8.36 9.61 1.80
C GLY A 50 -9.47 9.27 2.80
N LYS A 51 -10.69 9.11 2.27
CA LYS A 51 -11.92 8.59 2.91
C LYS A 51 -11.75 7.41 3.90
N TYR A 52 -10.59 6.76 3.90
CA TYR A 52 -10.21 5.61 4.72
C TYR A 52 -9.06 5.92 5.69
N ALA A 53 -8.90 7.19 6.09
CA ALA A 53 -8.01 7.58 7.16
C ALA A 53 -8.28 6.72 8.41
N GLY A 54 -7.25 6.11 8.98
CA GLY A 54 -7.39 5.20 10.12
C GLY A 54 -7.79 3.76 9.77
N LEU A 55 -8.26 3.48 8.56
CA LEU A 55 -8.63 2.11 8.16
C LEU A 55 -7.43 1.16 8.13
N GLY A 56 -6.22 1.69 7.90
CA GLY A 56 -4.98 0.94 8.07
C GLY A 56 -4.82 0.37 9.48
N ALA A 57 -5.08 1.19 10.50
CA ALA A 57 -5.00 0.79 11.90
C ALA A 57 -6.08 -0.24 12.26
N GLU A 58 -7.31 -0.09 11.75
CA GLU A 58 -8.37 -1.07 11.95
C GLU A 58 -8.04 -2.42 11.29
N VAL A 59 -7.53 -2.40 10.04
CA VAL A 59 -7.10 -3.61 9.32
C VAL A 59 -5.94 -4.29 10.06
N ALA A 60 -4.96 -3.52 10.53
CA ALA A 60 -3.83 -4.03 11.30
C ALA A 60 -4.29 -4.62 12.65
N GLY A 61 -5.22 -3.96 13.35
CA GLY A 61 -5.82 -4.46 14.59
C GLY A 61 -6.55 -5.77 14.39
N ALA A 62 -7.48 -5.83 13.43
CA ALA A 62 -8.21 -7.06 13.10
C ALA A 62 -7.28 -8.21 12.67
N PHE A 63 -6.16 -7.88 12.01
CA PHE A 63 -5.14 -8.86 11.64
C PHE A 63 -4.37 -9.38 12.87
N ALA A 64 -3.98 -8.49 13.77
CA ALA A 64 -3.32 -8.83 15.03
C ALA A 64 -4.23 -9.68 15.93
N ASP A 65 -5.51 -9.32 16.06
CA ASP A 65 -6.52 -10.10 16.80
C ASP A 65 -6.66 -11.52 16.24
N SER A 66 -6.55 -11.66 14.91
CA SER A 66 -6.56 -12.97 14.23
C SER A 66 -5.26 -13.77 14.41
N LYS A 67 -4.23 -13.20 15.04
CA LYS A 67 -2.85 -13.72 15.14
C LYS A 67 -2.24 -14.01 13.77
N GLY A 68 -2.55 -13.15 12.79
CA GLY A 68 -2.11 -13.29 11.41
C GLY A 68 -2.71 -14.48 10.64
N ARG A 69 -3.79 -15.10 11.14
CA ARG A 69 -4.46 -16.23 10.47
C ARG A 69 -5.33 -15.78 9.30
N TYR A 70 -5.85 -14.55 9.35
CA TYR A 70 -6.88 -14.10 8.41
C TYR A 70 -6.29 -13.31 7.26
N GLY A 71 -6.59 -13.75 6.04
CA GLY A 71 -6.38 -12.97 4.83
C GLY A 71 -7.46 -11.90 4.62
N TYR A 72 -7.26 -11.05 3.61
CA TYR A 72 -8.11 -9.88 3.34
C TYR A 72 -9.62 -10.18 3.23
N ARG A 73 -10.01 -11.38 2.76
CA ARG A 73 -11.43 -11.79 2.70
C ARG A 73 -12.06 -11.85 4.09
N ARG A 74 -11.36 -12.47 5.06
CA ARG A 74 -11.85 -12.56 6.44
C ARG A 74 -11.73 -11.23 7.17
N ILE A 75 -10.64 -10.49 6.97
CA ILE A 75 -10.48 -9.16 7.57
C ILE A 75 -11.61 -8.21 7.13
N LYS A 76 -11.94 -8.18 5.83
CA LYS A 76 -13.09 -7.40 5.33
C LYS A 76 -14.40 -7.77 6.03
N ALA A 77 -14.65 -9.07 6.21
CA ALA A 77 -15.87 -9.56 6.86
C ALA A 77 -15.95 -9.16 8.34
N VAL A 78 -14.80 -9.15 9.04
CA VAL A 78 -14.71 -8.73 10.45
C VAL A 78 -14.98 -7.22 10.60
N LEU A 79 -14.38 -6.40 9.73
CA LEU A 79 -14.46 -4.94 9.85
C LEU A 79 -15.87 -4.39 9.57
N LYS A 80 -16.68 -5.02 8.72
CA LYS A 80 -18.04 -4.55 8.35
C LYS A 80 -18.12 -3.08 7.90
N THR A 81 -17.01 -2.45 7.55
CA THR A 81 -16.86 -1.01 7.27
C THR A 81 -17.41 -0.57 5.90
N GLY A 82 -18.14 -1.42 5.19
CA GLY A 82 -18.63 -1.14 3.83
C GLY A 82 -17.51 -0.96 2.78
N VAL A 83 -16.26 -1.29 3.14
CA VAL A 83 -15.09 -1.06 2.31
C VAL A 83 -14.91 -2.16 1.28
N SER A 84 -14.50 -1.75 0.08
CA SER A 84 -14.25 -2.70 -1.01
C SER A 84 -13.12 -3.65 -0.64
N GLU A 85 -13.25 -4.92 -1.06
CA GLU A 85 -12.22 -5.93 -0.86
C GLU A 85 -10.86 -5.48 -1.42
N LYS A 86 -10.87 -4.80 -2.57
CA LYS A 86 -9.68 -4.29 -3.24
C LYS A 86 -8.92 -3.28 -2.38
N SER A 87 -9.62 -2.48 -1.57
CA SER A 87 -9.00 -1.53 -0.64
C SER A 87 -8.33 -2.28 0.52
N VAL A 88 -9.02 -3.25 1.13
CA VAL A 88 -8.46 -4.07 2.23
C VAL A 88 -7.22 -4.84 1.78
N ARG A 89 -7.28 -5.48 0.61
CA ARG A 89 -6.14 -6.21 0.03
C ARG A 89 -4.95 -5.29 -0.22
N ARG A 90 -5.19 -4.06 -0.67
CA ARG A 90 -4.14 -3.07 -0.91
C ARG A 90 -3.48 -2.65 0.40
N ILE A 91 -4.28 -2.30 1.40
CA ILE A 91 -3.78 -1.89 2.73
C ILE A 91 -2.94 -3.01 3.33
N MET A 92 -3.41 -4.26 3.30
CA MET A 92 -2.62 -5.40 3.78
C MET A 92 -1.30 -5.55 3.01
N ALA A 93 -1.27 -5.28 1.71
CA ALA A 93 -0.02 -5.34 0.93
C ALA A 93 0.93 -4.17 1.24
N GLU A 94 0.39 -2.97 1.48
CA GLU A 94 1.17 -1.77 1.84
C GLU A 94 1.76 -1.89 3.25
N GLU A 95 1.01 -2.45 4.19
CA GLU A 95 1.39 -2.68 5.60
C GLU A 95 2.13 -4.01 5.83
N GLY A 96 2.35 -4.82 4.78
CA GLY A 96 3.04 -6.11 4.89
C GLY A 96 2.29 -7.19 5.69
N LEU A 97 0.98 -7.06 5.83
CA LEU A 97 0.12 -7.99 6.56
C LEU A 97 -0.13 -9.24 5.72
N VAL A 98 0.72 -10.25 5.88
CA VAL A 98 0.63 -11.52 5.15
C VAL A 98 0.04 -12.60 6.05
N ALA A 99 -1.14 -13.11 5.66
CA ALA A 99 -1.78 -14.19 6.39
C ALA A 99 -0.91 -15.45 6.37
N HIS A 100 -0.77 -16.09 7.52
CA HIS A 100 -0.07 -17.37 7.65
C HIS A 100 -0.84 -18.46 6.89
N VAL A 101 -0.19 -19.04 5.88
CA VAL A 101 -0.69 -20.19 5.14
C VAL A 101 0.19 -21.39 5.48
N PRO A 102 -0.35 -22.42 6.16
CA PRO A 102 0.43 -23.62 6.44
C PRO A 102 0.82 -24.28 5.12
N LYS A 103 2.07 -24.73 5.03
CA LYS A 103 2.55 -25.49 3.88
C LYS A 103 1.73 -26.77 3.79
N ARG A 104 1.02 -26.98 2.67
CA ARG A 104 0.35 -28.25 2.41
C ARG A 104 1.42 -29.34 2.29
N ARG A 105 1.32 -30.39 3.12
CA ARG A 105 2.08 -31.62 2.92
C ARG A 105 1.69 -32.17 1.55
N ARG A 106 2.69 -32.60 0.76
CA ARG A 106 2.41 -33.28 -0.50
C ARG A 106 1.66 -34.56 -0.16
N TYR A 107 0.56 -34.81 -0.85
CA TYR A 107 -0.20 -36.03 -0.66
C TYR A 107 0.68 -37.22 -1.03
N GLY A 108 0.97 -38.08 -0.06
CA GLY A 108 1.69 -39.33 -0.26
C GLY A 108 0.71 -40.48 -0.04
N SER A 109 0.34 -41.19 -1.10
CA SER A 109 -0.62 -42.30 -1.03
C SER A 109 -0.17 -43.46 -0.14
N TYR A 110 1.13 -43.56 0.14
CA TYR A 110 1.76 -44.60 0.97
C TYR A 110 2.26 -44.07 2.32
N GLU A 111 2.08 -42.79 2.60
CA GLU A 111 2.44 -42.19 3.89
C GLU A 111 1.15 -42.06 4.74
N GLY A 112 0.71 -43.17 5.35
CA GLY A 112 -0.44 -43.20 6.26
C GLY A 112 -0.44 -42.10 7.32
#